data_AF-A0A944SB20-F1
#
_entry.id   AF-A0A944SB20-F1
#
_cell.length_a   1.000
_cell.length_b   1.000
_cell.length_c   1.000
_cell.angle_alpha   90.00
_cell.angle_beta   90.00
_cell.angle_gamma   90.00
#
_symmetry.space_group_name_H-M   'P 1'
#
loop_
_entity.id
_entity.type
_entity.pdbx_description
1 polymer ?
#
loop_
_entity_poly.entity_id
_entity_poly.type
_entity_poly.pdbx_seq_one_letter_code
_entity_poly.pdbx_strand_id
1 'polypeptide(L)'
;MKTKQISERGFTLIELLTTVAIIGILASTIFVSLSGQRDRAKLASAMESGRSVIPSAVDCFMTNKQLTAWTSASTGGNAICAGSTGVWPSLGDTDCVYENLDDTSAATGNKRWRINCDSGSSFVSCFAKDGNCCKSDASYVCN
;
A
#
# COMPACT_ATOMS: atom_id res chain seq x y z
N MET A 1 -19.48 62.79 16.76
CA MET A 1 -19.29 61.45 16.15
C MET A 1 -20.11 60.44 16.96
N LYS A 2 -21.09 59.77 16.36
CA LYS A 2 -21.83 58.69 17.03
C LYS A 2 -21.12 57.37 16.76
N THR A 3 -20.52 56.79 17.78
CA THR A 3 -19.82 55.50 17.70
C THR A 3 -20.86 54.38 17.65
N LYS A 4 -20.88 53.64 16.55
CA LYS A 4 -21.76 52.49 16.33
C LYS A 4 -21.30 51.36 17.26
N GLN A 5 -22.03 51.15 18.37
CA GLN A 5 -21.81 50.02 19.26
C GLN A 5 -22.06 48.71 18.50
N ILE A 6 -21.06 47.85 18.43
CA ILE A 6 -21.16 46.51 17.86
C ILE A 6 -21.70 45.63 18.99
N SER A 7 -22.92 45.13 18.82
CA SER A 7 -23.50 44.14 19.75
C SER A 7 -22.66 42.87 19.69
N GLU A 8 -21.92 42.58 20.76
CA GLU A 8 -21.28 41.29 20.93
C GLU A 8 -22.35 40.24 21.22
N ARG A 9 -22.60 39.35 20.24
CA ARG A 9 -23.48 38.19 20.40
C ARG A 9 -22.65 37.05 20.96
N GLY A 10 -22.92 36.66 22.21
CA GLY A 10 -22.31 35.49 22.84
C GLY A 10 -22.92 34.19 22.32
N PHE A 11 -22.08 33.15 22.20
CA PHE A 11 -22.51 31.78 21.91
C PHE A 11 -23.20 31.20 23.15
N THR A 12 -24.36 30.57 23.01
CA THR A 12 -25.03 29.96 24.16
C THR A 12 -24.34 28.65 24.55
N LEU A 13 -24.33 28.33 25.85
CA LEU A 13 -23.78 27.06 26.34
C LEU A 13 -24.48 25.84 25.71
N ILE A 14 -25.77 25.97 25.42
CA ILE A 14 -26.55 24.90 24.79
C ILE A 14 -26.18 24.68 23.32
N GLU A 15 -25.84 25.75 22.58
CA GLU A 15 -25.34 25.61 21.21
C GLU A 15 -24.01 24.85 21.18
N LEU A 16 -23.11 25.16 22.12
CA LEU A 16 -21.83 24.45 22.17
C LEU A 16 -22.02 22.98 22.59
N LEU A 17 -22.88 22.73 23.57
CA LEU A 17 -23.12 21.39 24.12
C LEU A 17 -23.82 20.46 23.13
N THR A 18 -24.83 20.95 22.41
CA THR A 18 -25.53 20.16 21.38
C THR A 18 -24.64 19.92 20.15
N THR A 19 -23.77 20.87 19.81
CA THR A 19 -22.84 20.72 18.68
C THR A 19 -21.84 19.60 18.92
N VAL A 20 -21.19 19.56 20.08
CA VAL A 20 -20.24 18.46 20.39
C VAL A 20 -20.95 17.12 20.48
N ALA A 21 -22.21 17.09 20.93
CA ALA A 21 -23.02 15.88 20.93
C ALA A 21 -23.29 15.38 19.50
N ILE A 22 -23.68 16.26 18.57
CA ILE A 22 -23.94 15.89 17.17
C ILE A 22 -22.65 15.49 16.45
N ILE A 23 -21.55 16.25 16.62
CA ILE A 23 -20.24 15.91 16.03
C ILE A 23 -19.78 14.53 16.52
N GLY A 24 -20.00 14.20 17.80
CA GLY A 24 -19.66 12.88 18.35
C GLY A 24 -20.40 11.73 17.67
N ILE A 25 -21.71 11.89 17.44
CA ILE A 25 -22.52 10.89 16.72
C ILE A 25 -22.02 10.72 15.28
N LEU A 26 -21.82 11.83 14.56
CA LEU A 26 -21.35 11.80 13.17
C LEU A 26 -19.94 11.18 13.05
N ALA A 27 -19.02 11.56 13.94
CA ALA A 27 -17.65 11.07 13.94
C ALA A 27 -17.56 9.54 14.17
N SER A 28 -18.41 8.98 15.03
CA SER A 28 -18.43 7.55 15.32
C SER A 28 -18.69 6.69 14.08
N THR A 29 -19.63 7.10 13.23
CA THR A 29 -20.03 6.36 12.02
C THR A 29 -18.94 6.38 10.95
N ILE A 30 -18.26 7.52 10.78
CA ILE A 30 -17.17 7.69 9.81
C ILE A 30 -15.97 6.84 10.20
N PHE A 31 -15.65 6.75 11.50
CA PHE A 31 -14.49 6.02 12.00
C PHE A 31 -14.51 4.53 11.60
N VAL A 32 -15.66 3.87 11.73
CA VAL A 32 -15.83 2.45 11.36
C VAL A 32 -15.65 2.23 9.85
N SER A 33 -16.03 3.20 9.02
CA SER A 33 -15.89 3.09 7.56
C SER A 33 -14.46 3.33 7.04
N LEU A 34 -13.66 4.10 7.78
CA LEU A 34 -12.34 4.56 7.32
C LEU A 34 -11.25 3.50 7.46
N SER A 35 -11.38 2.56 8.42
CA SER A 35 -10.42 1.45 8.59
C SER A 35 -10.30 0.62 7.31
N GLY A 36 -11.42 0.08 6.81
CA GLY A 36 -11.42 -0.73 5.60
C GLY A 36 -11.05 0.06 4.32
N GLN A 37 -11.25 1.38 4.28
CA GLN A 37 -10.79 2.22 3.17
C GLN A 37 -9.27 2.39 3.17
N ARG A 38 -8.65 2.54 4.35
CA ARG A 38 -7.19 2.63 4.48
C ARG A 38 -6.52 1.35 3.99
N ASP A 39 -7.04 0.19 4.39
CA ASP A 39 -6.46 -1.10 3.97
C ASP A 39 -6.57 -1.31 2.46
N ARG A 40 -7.68 -0.89 1.85
CA ARG A 40 -7.84 -0.89 0.38
C ARG A 40 -6.89 0.07 -0.31
N ALA A 41 -6.66 1.26 0.25
CA ALA A 41 -5.72 2.24 -0.29
C ALA A 41 -4.27 1.74 -0.23
N LYS A 42 -3.87 1.11 0.89
CA LYS A 42 -2.56 0.45 1.03
C LYS A 42 -2.38 -0.64 -0.02
N LEU A 43 -3.38 -1.50 -0.20
CA LEU A 43 -3.33 -2.56 -1.20
C LEU A 43 -3.24 -2.01 -2.63
N ALA A 44 -3.97 -0.94 -2.95
CA ALA A 44 -3.91 -0.28 -4.25
C ALA A 44 -2.52 0.33 -4.52
N SER A 45 -1.93 0.98 -3.51
CA SER A 45 -0.56 1.52 -3.58
C SER A 45 0.48 0.40 -3.81
N ALA A 46 0.31 -0.71 -3.09
CA ALA A 46 1.14 -1.90 -3.28
C ALA A 46 0.97 -2.50 -4.68
N MET A 47 -0.25 -2.55 -5.23
CA MET A 47 -0.50 -3.01 -6.59
C MET A 47 0.24 -2.16 -7.62
N GLU A 48 0.20 -0.84 -7.46
CA GLU A 48 0.90 0.08 -8.36
C GLU A 48 2.43 -0.08 -8.25
N SER A 49 2.95 -0.14 -7.02
CA SER A 49 4.37 -0.36 -6.75
C SER A 49 4.87 -1.72 -7.27
N GLY A 50 4.01 -2.73 -7.24
CA GLY A 50 4.28 -4.03 -7.87
C GLY A 50 4.34 -3.89 -9.39
N ARG A 51 3.34 -3.26 -10.00
CA ARG A 51 3.26 -3.10 -11.45
C ARG A 51 4.41 -2.31 -12.05
N SER A 52 4.92 -1.30 -11.34
CA SER A 52 6.07 -0.51 -11.82
C SER A 52 7.35 -1.33 -11.96
N VAL A 53 7.48 -2.44 -11.24
CA VAL A 53 8.64 -3.34 -11.28
C VAL A 53 8.57 -4.33 -12.45
N ILE A 54 7.36 -4.66 -12.93
CA ILE A 54 7.12 -5.67 -14.00
C ILE A 54 8.09 -5.57 -15.19
N PRO A 55 8.29 -4.41 -15.85
CA PRO A 55 9.13 -4.38 -17.05
C PRO A 55 10.58 -4.80 -16.78
N SER A 56 11.14 -4.37 -15.64
CA SER A 56 12.49 -4.76 -15.23
C SER A 56 12.53 -6.21 -14.76
N ALA A 57 11.50 -6.69 -14.05
CA ALA A 57 11.44 -8.08 -13.60
C ALA A 57 11.28 -9.07 -14.78
N VAL A 58 10.50 -8.70 -15.81
CA VAL A 58 10.36 -9.47 -17.06
C VAL A 58 11.70 -9.54 -17.80
N ASP A 59 12.43 -8.42 -17.91
CA ASP A 59 13.78 -8.42 -18.49
C ASP A 59 14.74 -9.35 -17.76
N CYS A 60 14.71 -9.32 -16.42
CA CYS A 60 15.46 -10.24 -15.57
C CYS A 60 15.07 -11.70 -15.82
N PHE A 61 13.77 -11.98 -16.00
CA PHE A 61 13.28 -13.31 -16.33
C PHE A 61 13.78 -13.78 -17.70
N MET A 62 13.68 -12.95 -18.75
CA MET A 62 14.15 -13.26 -20.10
C MET A 62 15.66 -13.52 -20.17
N THR A 63 16.43 -12.84 -19.30
CA THR A 63 17.89 -13.00 -19.21
C THR A 63 18.31 -14.13 -18.25
N ASN A 64 17.37 -14.96 -17.77
CA ASN A 64 17.60 -16.03 -16.79
C ASN A 64 18.28 -15.55 -15.49
N LYS A 65 18.09 -14.28 -15.12
CA LYS A 65 18.63 -13.71 -13.88
C LYS A 65 17.67 -13.96 -12.72
N GLN A 66 18.21 -14.17 -11.53
CA GLN A 66 17.39 -14.19 -10.32
C GLN A 66 17.03 -12.77 -9.92
N LEU A 67 15.82 -12.58 -9.39
CA LEU A 67 15.47 -11.35 -8.72
C LEU A 67 16.36 -11.24 -7.48
N THR A 68 17.04 -10.12 -7.32
CA THR A 68 17.90 -9.92 -6.17
C THR A 68 17.01 -9.79 -4.94
N ALA A 69 17.20 -10.74 -4.00
CA ALA A 69 16.46 -10.82 -2.76
C ALA A 69 16.56 -9.48 -2.03
N TRP A 70 15.41 -8.85 -1.88
CA TRP A 70 15.31 -7.57 -1.21
C TRP A 70 15.08 -7.81 0.28
N THR A 71 15.83 -7.07 1.09
CA THR A 71 15.55 -6.86 2.51
C THR A 71 14.06 -6.63 2.70
N SER A 72 13.45 -7.25 3.70
CA SER A 72 12.03 -7.14 4.08
C SER A 72 11.62 -5.71 4.50
N ALA A 73 11.93 -4.72 3.68
CA ALA A 73 11.96 -3.31 3.99
C ALA A 73 11.15 -2.53 2.95
N SER A 74 10.35 -1.58 3.42
CA SER A 74 9.55 -0.67 2.60
C SER A 74 10.38 0.37 1.84
N THR A 75 11.69 0.46 2.11
CA THR A 75 12.54 1.60 1.72
C THR A 75 12.92 1.65 0.23
N GLY A 76 12.95 0.51 -0.46
CA GLY A 76 13.36 0.45 -1.86
C GLY A 76 14.87 0.46 -2.05
N GLY A 77 15.29 0.71 -3.28
CA GLY A 77 16.65 1.12 -3.65
C GLY A 77 17.55 0.02 -4.19
N ASN A 78 17.27 -1.25 -3.88
CA ASN A 78 18.05 -2.36 -4.43
C ASN A 78 17.75 -2.56 -5.91
N ALA A 79 18.74 -2.96 -6.70
CA ALA A 79 18.50 -3.40 -8.07
C ALA A 79 17.51 -4.58 -8.08
N ILE A 80 16.71 -4.69 -9.15
CA ILE A 80 15.69 -5.74 -9.29
C ILE A 80 16.33 -7.10 -9.59
N CYS A 81 17.41 -7.12 -10.38
CA CYS A 81 18.29 -8.26 -10.55
C CYS A 81 19.72 -7.80 -10.85
N ALA A 82 20.67 -8.73 -10.86
CA ALA A 82 22.08 -8.45 -11.15
C ALA A 82 22.25 -7.72 -12.51
N GLY A 83 22.75 -6.49 -12.48
CA GLY A 83 22.97 -5.67 -13.68
C GLY A 83 21.70 -5.06 -14.29
N SER A 84 20.57 -5.06 -13.58
CA SER A 84 19.41 -4.24 -13.95
C SER A 84 19.66 -2.78 -13.56
N THR A 85 19.24 -1.84 -14.39
CA THR A 85 19.14 -0.40 -14.03
C THR A 85 17.87 -0.09 -13.25
N GLY A 86 16.89 -1.00 -13.27
CA GLY A 86 15.65 -0.89 -12.51
C GLY A 86 15.90 -1.17 -11.04
N VAL A 87 15.40 -0.29 -10.18
CA VAL A 87 15.43 -0.46 -8.73
C VAL A 87 14.03 -0.71 -8.20
N TRP A 88 14.01 -1.46 -7.13
CA TRP A 88 12.87 -1.67 -6.26
C TRP A 88 12.37 -0.32 -5.69
N PRO A 89 11.10 0.09 -5.93
CA PRO A 89 10.58 1.39 -5.50
C PRO A 89 10.26 1.40 -4.02
N SER A 90 10.33 2.54 -3.33
CA SER A 90 9.81 2.60 -1.96
C SER A 90 8.29 2.44 -1.92
N LEU A 91 7.76 1.67 -0.96
CA LEU A 91 6.31 1.46 -0.79
C LEU A 91 5.59 2.65 -0.13
N GLY A 92 6.34 3.60 0.45
CA GLY A 92 5.77 4.78 1.10
C GLY A 92 4.96 4.49 2.38
N ASP A 93 4.85 3.23 2.80
CA ASP A 93 4.13 2.78 3.99
C ASP A 93 5.02 1.80 4.79
N THR A 94 5.21 2.06 6.08
CA THR A 94 6.03 1.24 6.97
C THR A 94 5.40 -0.12 7.27
N ASP A 95 4.09 -0.23 7.10
CA ASP A 95 3.34 -1.48 7.33
C ASP A 95 3.40 -2.41 6.11
N CYS A 96 3.94 -1.93 4.98
CA CYS A 96 4.11 -2.71 3.76
C CYS A 96 5.55 -3.19 3.59
N VAL A 97 5.72 -4.49 3.36
CA VAL A 97 7.01 -5.13 3.13
C VAL A 97 7.00 -5.97 1.87
N TYR A 98 8.15 -6.07 1.21
CA TYR A 98 8.36 -7.04 0.15
C TYR A 98 8.66 -8.41 0.75
N GLU A 99 8.01 -9.42 0.21
CA GLU A 99 8.25 -10.83 0.51
C GLU A 99 8.63 -11.53 -0.78
N ASN A 100 9.76 -12.25 -0.78
CA ASN A 100 10.12 -13.08 -1.90
C ASN A 100 9.51 -14.48 -1.72
N LEU A 101 8.86 -14.99 -2.76
CA LEU A 101 8.28 -16.33 -2.81
C LEU A 101 8.91 -17.23 -3.88
N ASP A 102 10.02 -16.77 -4.46
CA ASP A 102 10.90 -17.58 -5.29
C ASP A 102 11.39 -18.73 -4.43
N ASP A 103 10.93 -19.93 -4.78
CA ASP A 103 11.64 -21.16 -4.49
C ASP A 103 13.08 -20.94 -4.97
N THR A 104 14.03 -20.91 -4.03
CA THR A 104 15.45 -20.58 -4.19
C THR A 104 16.22 -21.44 -5.21
N SER A 105 15.52 -22.23 -6.01
CA SER A 105 16.03 -23.47 -6.59
C SER A 105 15.84 -23.62 -8.09
N ALA A 106 15.15 -22.71 -8.80
CA ALA A 106 14.98 -22.87 -10.25
C ALA A 106 15.28 -21.58 -11.03
N ALA A 107 16.40 -21.60 -11.76
CA ALA A 107 16.68 -20.66 -12.84
C ALA A 107 15.49 -20.52 -13.83
N THR A 108 14.64 -21.56 -13.90
CA THR A 108 13.45 -21.74 -14.75
C THR A 108 12.10 -21.61 -14.01
N GLY A 109 12.09 -21.30 -12.71
CA GLY A 109 10.87 -21.23 -11.88
C GLY A 109 10.06 -19.93 -12.08
N ASN A 110 8.80 -19.94 -11.63
CA ASN A 110 7.93 -18.75 -11.58
C ASN A 110 8.60 -17.68 -10.71
N LYS A 111 9.33 -16.75 -11.32
CA LYS A 111 9.92 -15.60 -10.64
C LYS A 111 8.80 -14.69 -10.16
N ARG A 112 8.54 -14.65 -8.85
CA ARG A 112 7.44 -13.94 -8.23
C ARG A 112 7.89 -13.17 -6.99
N TRP A 113 7.30 -12.00 -6.81
CA TRP A 113 7.46 -11.21 -5.60
C TRP A 113 6.10 -10.87 -5.03
N ARG A 114 6.06 -10.62 -3.73
CA ARG A 114 4.86 -10.24 -3.00
C ARG A 114 5.10 -8.92 -2.30
N ILE A 115 4.04 -8.13 -2.17
CA ILE A 115 3.97 -7.01 -1.23
C ILE A 115 2.90 -7.34 -0.20
N ASN A 116 3.30 -7.39 1.05
CA ASN A 116 2.42 -7.64 2.19
C ASN A 116 2.28 -6.35 3.01
N CYS A 117 1.05 -5.85 3.15
CA CYS A 117 0.73 -4.59 3.83
C CYS A 117 -0.05 -4.78 5.13
N ASP A 118 -0.20 -6.03 5.58
CA ASP A 118 -0.99 -6.39 6.76
C ASP A 118 -0.52 -7.74 7.34
N SER A 119 -1.10 -8.15 8.46
CA SER A 119 -0.82 -9.38 9.21
C SER A 119 -1.32 -10.66 8.50
N GLY A 120 -1.09 -10.78 7.18
CA GLY A 120 -1.15 -12.05 6.46
C GLY A 120 -2.46 -12.43 5.76
N SER A 121 -3.48 -11.57 5.69
CA SER A 121 -4.77 -11.92 5.06
C SER A 121 -5.00 -11.35 3.65
N SER A 122 -4.27 -10.31 3.24
CA SER A 122 -4.35 -9.74 1.89
C SER A 122 -2.99 -9.23 1.45
N PHE A 123 -2.47 -9.79 0.36
CA PHE A 123 -1.20 -9.37 -0.21
C PHE A 123 -1.30 -9.28 -1.73
N VAL A 124 -0.43 -8.45 -2.32
CA VAL A 124 -0.27 -8.35 -3.77
C VAL A 124 0.79 -9.35 -4.19
N SER A 125 0.48 -10.24 -5.10
CA SER A 125 1.46 -11.11 -5.74
C SER A 125 1.67 -10.68 -7.18
N CYS A 126 2.93 -10.67 -7.61
CA CYS A 126 3.33 -10.31 -8.95
C CYS A 126 4.21 -11.40 -9.55
N PHE A 127 4.02 -11.65 -10.83
CA PHE A 127 4.68 -12.73 -11.56
C PHE A 127 5.44 -12.15 -12.75
N ALA A 128 6.76 -12.32 -12.77
CA ALA A 128 7.60 -11.83 -13.86
C ALA A 128 7.33 -12.60 -15.17
N LYS A 129 7.02 -13.90 -15.09
CA LYS A 129 6.68 -14.72 -16.26
C LYS A 129 5.42 -14.23 -16.96
N ASP A 130 4.37 -13.91 -16.19
CA ASP A 130 3.06 -13.51 -16.71
C ASP A 130 2.96 -12.00 -16.93
N GLY A 131 3.94 -11.23 -16.43
CA GLY A 131 3.95 -9.77 -16.55
C GLY A 131 2.76 -9.10 -15.87
N ASN A 132 2.26 -9.67 -14.77
CA ASN A 132 1.05 -9.20 -14.11
C ASN A 132 1.16 -9.25 -12.58
N CYS A 133 0.36 -8.41 -11.93
CA CYS A 133 0.16 -8.38 -10.47
C CYS A 133 -1.32 -8.53 -10.13
N CYS A 134 -1.61 -9.27 -9.07
CA CYS A 134 -2.95 -9.59 -8.63
C CYS A 134 -3.07 -9.49 -7.10
N LYS A 135 -4.32 -9.37 -6.61
CA LYS A 135 -4.61 -9.65 -5.21
C LYS A 135 -4.64 -11.16 -5.04
N SER A 136 -3.94 -11.67 -4.05
CA SER A 136 -3.91 -13.11 -3.75
C SER A 136 -4.25 -13.35 -2.29
N ASP A 137 -4.90 -14.48 -2.04
CA ASP A 137 -5.14 -15.05 -0.72
C ASP A 137 -3.99 -15.98 -0.31
N ALA A 138 -4.06 -16.56 0.89
CA ALA A 138 -3.06 -17.51 1.41
C ALA A 138 -2.82 -18.74 0.50
N SER A 139 -3.66 -18.96 -0.52
CA SER A 139 -3.50 -20.02 -1.53
C SER A 139 -2.69 -19.58 -2.76
N TYR A 140 -2.19 -18.35 -2.79
CA TYR A 140 -1.27 -17.83 -3.83
C TYR A 140 -1.87 -17.79 -5.24
N VAL A 141 -3.20 -17.76 -5.35
CA VAL A 141 -3.90 -17.72 -6.64
C VAL A 141 -4.28 -16.27 -6.96
N CYS A 142 -3.99 -15.85 -8.18
CA CYS A 142 -4.55 -14.62 -8.73
C CYS A 142 -6.01 -14.88 -9.10
N ASN A 143 -6.94 -14.22 -8.41
CA ASN A 143 -8.32 -14.07 -8.87
C ASN A 143 -8.50 -12.74 -9.60
#